data_AF-Q5DEK4-F1
#
_entry.id   AF-Q5DEK4-F1
#
_cell.length_a   1.000
_cell.length_b   1.000
_cell.length_c   1.000
_cell.angle_alpha   90.00
_cell.angle_beta   90.00
_cell.angle_gamma   90.00
#
_symmetry.space_group_name_H-M   'P 1'
#
loop_
_entity.id
_entity.type
_entity.pdbx_description
1 polymer ?
#
loop_
_entity_poly.entity_id
_entity_poly.type
_entity_poly.pdbx_seq_one_letter_code
_entity_poly.pdbx_strand_id
1 'polypeptide(L)'
;MNTKRPRLCSLVTENVEQESDTLQPNEVGITTFVQPLVKGFEAVLKNRWEDFIVREFRGHVYAKLTSLAPIPDPAPEVADFNTEEKLGAYMSELRSLNRGDSEMLKFKAPDNKSDRTQIHQAIRSLFSSLESTTLKEDSENFIIVRRKNNIEAKGSRQPRRRANGMAKNTPYCHFVLYKEGKDTLSAIQVLSRFLHVGPNVFSYAGTKDRRAITTQFVTAKSINSKTLSLLNARLHGLRVGNFSYVSSPLFLGDLDGNQFVVVLRSVCAPRSVVETAINAWKCTGFVNYYGLQRFGHSSKSKSFEIGKYLISSLSGRWPETSNTSFRTPPLCALALLLTHTSRKEFCGRGDRRKGCILDLPGGVIKKT
;
A
#
# COMPACT_ATOMS: atom_id res chain seq x y z
N MET A 1 -46.08 16.38 7.32
CA MET A 1 -46.80 15.16 6.91
C MET A 1 -46.39 14.77 5.50
N ASN A 2 -45.45 13.83 5.35
CA ASN A 2 -45.38 12.94 4.18
C ASN A 2 -44.46 11.75 4.52
N THR A 3 -44.98 10.84 5.34
CA THR A 3 -44.31 9.60 5.74
C THR A 3 -44.61 8.51 4.71
N LYS A 4 -43.79 8.39 3.67
CA LYS A 4 -43.75 7.13 2.91
C LYS A 4 -42.80 6.17 3.63
N ARG A 5 -43.37 5.39 4.57
CA ARG A 5 -42.75 4.15 5.06
C ARG A 5 -42.51 3.23 3.85
N PRO A 6 -41.31 2.66 3.66
CA PRO A 6 -41.14 1.59 2.69
C PRO A 6 -41.92 0.36 3.18
N ARG A 7 -42.73 -0.23 2.29
CA ARG A 7 -43.54 -1.42 2.58
C ARG A 7 -42.64 -2.62 2.87
N LEU A 8 -42.99 -3.34 3.94
CA LEU A 8 -42.44 -4.63 4.33
C LEU A 8 -42.90 -5.72 3.32
N CYS A 9 -41.98 -6.61 2.92
CA CYS A 9 -42.23 -7.93 2.34
C CYS A 9 -43.47 -8.09 1.43
N SER A 10 -43.32 -7.75 0.15
CA SER A 10 -44.02 -8.43 -0.95
C SER A 10 -43.38 -8.03 -2.27
N LEU A 11 -42.31 -8.72 -2.67
CA LEU A 11 -41.90 -8.78 -4.06
C LEU A 11 -42.23 -10.19 -4.54
N VAL A 12 -43.47 -10.36 -5.01
CA VAL A 12 -43.72 -11.33 -6.07
C VAL A 12 -43.07 -10.69 -7.30
N THR A 13 -41.83 -11.10 -7.59
CA THR A 13 -41.19 -10.75 -8.86
C THR A 13 -41.83 -11.61 -9.92
N GLU A 14 -42.58 -10.98 -10.83
CA GLU A 14 -42.91 -11.56 -12.12
C GLU A 14 -41.61 -12.00 -12.79
N ASN A 15 -41.52 -13.29 -13.11
CA ASN A 15 -40.39 -13.89 -13.80
C ASN A 15 -40.27 -13.30 -15.19
N VAL A 16 -39.36 -12.34 -15.35
CA VAL A 16 -38.65 -12.12 -16.59
C VAL A 16 -37.30 -12.79 -16.41
N GLU A 17 -37.06 -13.91 -17.08
CA GLU A 17 -35.77 -14.60 -17.13
C GLU A 17 -34.72 -13.69 -17.80
N GLN A 18 -34.18 -12.74 -17.04
CA GLN A 18 -32.86 -12.21 -17.30
C GLN A 18 -31.87 -13.18 -16.66
N GLU A 19 -31.28 -14.08 -17.46
CA GLU A 19 -30.10 -14.85 -17.06
C GLU A 19 -29.08 -13.89 -16.45
N SER A 20 -28.95 -13.93 -15.12
CA SER A 20 -27.94 -13.14 -14.43
C SER A 20 -26.57 -13.65 -14.87
N ASP A 21 -25.74 -12.80 -15.49
CA ASP A 21 -24.37 -13.08 -15.95
C ASP A 21 -23.36 -13.30 -14.78
N THR A 22 -23.86 -13.81 -13.65
CA THR A 22 -23.16 -13.98 -12.38
C THR A 22 -22.89 -15.45 -12.11
N LEU A 23 -21.61 -15.77 -11.87
CA LEU A 23 -21.13 -17.09 -11.52
C LEU A 23 -21.76 -17.58 -10.21
N GLN A 24 -22.29 -18.80 -10.20
CA GLN A 24 -22.96 -19.39 -9.04
C GLN A 24 -21.98 -20.19 -8.14
N PRO A 25 -22.22 -20.27 -6.81
CA PRO A 25 -21.34 -20.99 -5.89
C PRO A 25 -21.14 -22.48 -6.22
N ASN A 26 -22.19 -23.17 -6.66
CA ASN A 26 -22.15 -24.59 -7.03
C ASN A 26 -21.23 -24.87 -8.23
N GLU A 27 -21.15 -23.95 -9.20
CA GLU A 27 -20.26 -24.07 -10.37
C GLU A 27 -18.77 -24.11 -9.99
N VAL A 28 -18.42 -23.64 -8.80
CA VAL A 28 -17.04 -23.60 -8.28
C VAL A 28 -16.84 -24.49 -7.06
N GLY A 29 -17.76 -25.42 -6.80
CA GLY A 29 -17.65 -26.41 -5.73
C GLY A 29 -17.94 -25.89 -4.32
N ILE A 30 -18.60 -24.73 -4.18
CA ILE A 30 -19.09 -24.23 -2.90
C ILE A 30 -20.51 -24.77 -2.69
N THR A 31 -20.63 -25.92 -2.02
CA THR A 31 -21.88 -26.69 -1.96
C THR A 31 -22.34 -27.04 -0.55
N THR A 32 -21.47 -26.96 0.46
CA THR A 32 -21.75 -27.50 1.80
C THR A 32 -21.64 -26.44 2.88
N PHE A 33 -22.46 -26.59 3.93
CA PHE A 33 -22.37 -25.83 5.17
C PHE A 33 -21.85 -26.72 6.31
N VAL A 34 -21.15 -26.13 7.28
CA VAL A 34 -20.70 -26.87 8.48
C VAL A 34 -21.90 -27.39 9.29
N GLN A 35 -22.97 -26.60 9.36
CA GLN A 35 -24.22 -26.96 10.07
C GLN A 35 -25.41 -26.84 9.12
N PRO A 36 -25.67 -27.84 8.26
CA PRO A 36 -26.72 -27.76 7.24
C PRO A 36 -28.14 -27.75 7.83
N LEU A 37 -28.31 -28.17 9.09
CA LEU A 37 -29.60 -28.20 9.78
C LEU A 37 -29.97 -26.84 10.41
N VAL A 38 -29.02 -25.92 10.56
CA VAL A 38 -29.31 -24.59 11.08
C VAL A 38 -29.98 -23.76 9.99
N LYS A 39 -31.18 -23.25 10.28
CA LYS A 39 -31.98 -22.48 9.34
C LYS A 39 -31.24 -21.19 8.92
N GLY A 40 -31.04 -21.02 7.62
CA GLY A 40 -30.49 -19.80 7.03
C GLY A 40 -31.51 -18.65 7.02
N PHE A 41 -31.02 -17.46 6.68
CA PHE A 41 -31.84 -16.26 6.49
C PHE A 41 -31.28 -15.39 5.38
N GLU A 42 -32.13 -14.54 4.81
CA GLU A 42 -31.75 -13.59 3.77
C GLU A 42 -31.33 -12.26 4.36
N ALA A 43 -30.28 -11.67 3.77
CA ALA A 43 -29.82 -10.33 4.08
C ALA A 43 -29.02 -9.74 2.91
N VAL A 44 -28.90 -8.42 2.89
CA VAL A 44 -28.11 -7.68 1.89
C VAL A 44 -26.74 -7.37 2.47
N LEU A 45 -25.70 -7.89 1.81
CA LEU A 45 -24.29 -7.66 2.13
C LEU A 45 -23.70 -6.53 1.26
N LYS A 46 -22.79 -5.72 1.83
CA LYS A 46 -22.06 -4.65 1.13
C LYS A 46 -22.98 -3.63 0.44
N ASN A 47 -24.19 -3.37 0.99
CA ASN A 47 -25.12 -2.40 0.43
C ASN A 47 -24.44 -1.03 0.24
N ARG A 48 -23.76 -0.56 1.30
CA ARG A 48 -22.80 0.55 1.23
C ARG A 48 -21.38 0.06 1.52
N TRP A 49 -20.36 0.83 1.17
CA TRP A 49 -18.97 0.44 1.42
C TRP A 49 -18.59 0.57 2.90
N GLU A 50 -19.32 1.40 3.64
CA GLU A 50 -19.24 1.58 5.10
C GLU A 50 -19.81 0.39 5.88
N ASP A 51 -20.64 -0.45 5.23
CA ASP A 51 -21.18 -1.68 5.84
C ASP A 51 -20.13 -2.80 5.91
N PHE A 52 -18.94 -2.61 5.31
CA PHE A 52 -17.88 -3.61 5.27
C PHE A 52 -16.54 -2.96 5.62
N ILE A 53 -16.14 -3.11 6.87
CA ILE A 53 -14.91 -2.54 7.40
C ILE A 53 -13.88 -3.65 7.59
N VAL A 54 -12.67 -3.44 7.08
CA VAL A 54 -11.55 -4.38 7.19
C VAL A 54 -10.39 -3.71 7.88
N ARG A 55 -9.86 -4.32 8.93
CA ARG A 55 -8.65 -3.85 9.63
C ARG A 55 -7.60 -4.93 9.59
N GLU A 56 -6.44 -4.62 8.99
CA GLU A 56 -5.31 -5.53 9.01
C GLU A 56 -4.84 -5.79 10.45
N PHE A 57 -4.45 -7.02 10.74
CA PHE A 57 -3.94 -7.45 12.04
C PHE A 57 -2.52 -8.01 11.86
N ARG A 58 -1.59 -7.51 12.67
CA ARG A 58 -0.18 -7.91 12.67
C ARG A 58 0.45 -7.70 14.04
N GLY A 59 1.16 -8.68 14.56
CA GLY A 59 1.93 -8.57 15.81
C GLY A 59 1.08 -8.11 16.99
N HIS A 60 -0.14 -8.65 17.11
CA HIS A 60 -1.14 -8.27 18.12
C HIS A 60 -1.75 -6.87 17.98
N VAL A 61 -1.46 -6.15 16.90
CA VAL A 61 -1.98 -4.80 16.67
C VAL A 61 -2.88 -4.76 15.44
N TYR A 62 -4.04 -4.12 15.59
CA TYR A 62 -4.89 -3.77 14.45
C TYR A 62 -4.42 -2.46 13.82
N ALA A 63 -4.33 -2.41 12.51
CA ALA A 63 -4.17 -1.17 11.77
C ALA A 63 -5.38 -0.28 12.03
N LYS A 64 -5.22 0.72 12.91
CA LYS A 64 -6.23 1.72 13.24
C LYS A 64 -5.63 3.09 13.04
N LEU A 65 -6.37 3.95 12.35
CA LEU A 65 -5.98 5.33 12.15
C LEU A 65 -6.51 6.18 13.32
N THR A 66 -5.65 6.50 14.27
CA THR A 66 -5.98 7.27 15.48
C THR A 66 -5.29 8.62 15.54
N SER A 67 -4.17 8.80 14.82
CA SER A 67 -3.44 10.06 14.75
C SER A 67 -3.00 10.35 13.33
N LEU A 68 -3.19 11.59 12.89
CA LEU A 68 -2.69 12.10 11.60
C LEU A 68 -1.42 12.94 11.77
N ALA A 69 -1.01 13.20 13.02
CA ALA A 69 0.11 14.08 13.31
C ALA A 69 1.43 13.45 12.86
N PRO A 70 2.32 14.20 12.19
CA PRO A 70 3.64 13.70 11.84
C PRO A 70 4.50 13.55 13.09
N ILE A 71 5.54 12.72 12.98
CA ILE A 71 6.55 12.50 14.03
C ILE A 71 7.90 13.08 13.59
N PRO A 72 8.78 13.47 14.52
CA PRO A 72 10.13 13.92 14.19
C PRO A 72 10.88 12.89 13.34
N ASP A 73 11.67 13.38 12.38
CA ASP A 73 12.51 12.52 11.55
C ASP A 73 13.58 11.84 12.42
N PRO A 74 13.96 10.58 12.10
CA PRO A 74 14.98 9.88 12.86
C PRO A 74 16.27 10.68 12.81
N ALA A 75 16.92 10.85 13.96
CA ALA A 75 18.28 11.37 13.97
C ALA A 75 19.14 10.45 13.09
N PRO A 76 20.07 11.00 12.29
CA PRO A 76 21.03 10.16 11.58
C PRO A 76 21.70 9.26 12.61
N GLU A 77 21.72 7.94 12.35
CA GLU A 77 22.53 7.01 13.13
C GLU A 77 23.95 7.58 13.14
N VAL A 78 24.37 8.06 14.31
CA VAL A 78 25.74 8.43 14.55
C VAL A 78 26.45 7.08 14.61
N ALA A 79 26.96 6.61 13.47
CA ALA A 79 27.73 5.38 13.39
C ALA A 79 28.75 5.39 14.52
N ASP A 80 28.65 4.43 15.47
CA ASP A 80 29.45 4.26 16.70
C ASP A 80 30.71 5.12 16.74
N PHE A 81 30.51 6.41 16.90
CA PHE A 81 31.57 7.38 17.00
C PHE A 81 31.59 7.62 18.48
N ASN A 82 32.72 7.30 19.11
CA ASN A 82 32.98 7.68 20.48
C ASN A 82 33.09 9.22 20.52
N THR A 83 31.94 9.85 20.39
CA THR A 83 31.74 11.29 20.19
C THR A 83 32.19 12.00 21.45
N GLU A 84 31.95 11.36 22.61
CA GLU A 84 32.50 11.78 23.88
C GLU A 84 34.02 11.67 23.94
N GLU A 85 34.64 10.61 23.42
CA GLU A 85 36.10 10.47 23.48
C GLU A 85 36.84 11.45 22.57
N LYS A 86 36.35 11.68 21.34
CA LYS A 86 37.03 12.54 20.34
C LYS A 86 36.62 14.01 20.38
N LEU A 87 35.37 14.32 20.74
CA LEU A 87 34.87 15.70 20.82
C LEU A 87 34.66 16.18 22.26
N GLY A 88 34.71 15.30 23.27
CA GLY A 88 34.43 15.65 24.67
C GLY A 88 35.25 16.84 25.18
N ALA A 89 36.54 16.87 24.86
CA ALA A 89 37.45 17.97 25.20
C ALA A 89 36.98 19.33 24.65
N TYR A 90 36.26 19.34 23.52
CA TYR A 90 35.83 20.53 22.80
C TYR A 90 34.32 20.82 22.97
N MET A 91 33.57 19.99 23.71
CA MET A 91 32.11 20.12 23.82
C MET A 91 31.66 21.42 24.50
N SER A 92 32.39 21.89 25.51
CA SER A 92 32.08 23.16 26.20
C SER A 92 32.25 24.36 25.26
N GLU A 93 33.33 24.36 24.49
CA GLU A 93 33.66 25.41 23.52
C GLU A 93 32.69 25.39 22.34
N LEU A 94 32.32 24.21 21.84
CA LEU A 94 31.30 24.06 20.79
C LEU A 94 29.92 24.56 21.25
N ARG A 95 29.54 24.33 22.52
CA ARG A 95 28.30 24.88 23.10
C ARG A 95 28.38 26.40 23.23
N SER A 96 29.52 26.95 23.63
CA SER A 96 29.76 28.40 23.74
C SER A 96 29.72 29.09 22.37
N LEU A 97 30.39 28.49 21.37
CA LEU A 97 30.33 28.87 19.96
C LEU A 97 28.89 28.81 19.41
N ASN A 98 28.12 27.80 19.81
CA ASN A 98 26.71 27.68 19.40
C ASN A 98 25.80 28.73 20.08
N ARG A 99 26.14 29.21 21.29
CA ARG A 99 25.42 30.28 22.00
C ARG A 99 25.82 31.68 21.51
N GLY A 100 27.04 31.83 21.01
CA GLY A 100 27.54 33.07 20.41
C GLY A 100 28.57 33.78 21.24
N ASP A 101 29.05 33.11 22.27
CA ASP A 101 30.04 33.63 23.22
C ASP A 101 31.47 33.50 22.66
N SER A 102 31.62 32.92 21.46
CA SER A 102 32.89 32.74 20.76
C SER A 102 32.66 32.80 19.25
N GLU A 103 33.64 33.32 18.51
CA GLU A 103 33.54 33.50 17.05
C GLU A 103 34.03 32.28 16.27
N MET A 104 35.04 31.58 16.80
CA MET A 104 35.71 30.48 16.12
C MET A 104 36.35 29.51 17.11
N LEU A 105 36.36 28.23 16.76
CA LEU A 105 37.11 27.18 17.44
C LEU A 105 38.08 26.53 16.44
N LYS A 106 39.35 26.40 16.79
CA LYS A 106 40.38 25.72 15.99
C LYS A 106 41.05 24.66 16.84
N PHE A 107 41.05 23.41 16.36
CA PHE A 107 41.74 22.31 17.02
C PHE A 107 42.44 21.40 16.01
N LYS A 108 43.44 20.65 16.50
CA LYS A 108 44.23 19.73 15.68
C LYS A 108 43.35 18.59 15.15
N ALA A 109 43.39 18.38 13.85
CA ALA A 109 42.62 17.35 13.17
C ALA A 109 43.39 16.01 13.18
N PRO A 110 42.71 14.87 13.30
CA PRO A 110 43.34 13.57 13.09
C PRO A 110 43.98 13.45 11.70
N ASP A 111 45.08 12.69 11.58
CA ASP A 111 45.78 12.48 10.31
C ASP A 111 44.98 11.64 9.31
N ASN A 112 44.11 10.76 9.82
CA ASN A 112 43.25 9.94 9.00
C ASN A 112 42.05 10.74 8.44
N LYS A 113 41.87 10.67 7.12
CA LYS A 113 40.75 11.33 6.42
C LYS A 113 39.39 10.83 6.88
N SER A 114 39.28 9.54 7.23
CA SER A 114 38.04 8.94 7.73
C SER A 114 37.61 9.60 9.05
N ASP A 115 38.54 9.71 10.00
CA ASP A 115 38.31 10.31 11.32
C ASP A 115 37.94 11.80 11.23
N ARG A 116 38.63 12.58 10.38
CA ARG A 116 38.24 13.98 10.12
C ARG A 116 36.81 14.08 9.58
N THR A 117 36.45 13.20 8.66
CA THR A 117 35.10 13.18 8.07
C THR A 117 34.03 12.87 9.12
N GLN A 118 34.30 11.95 10.04
CA GLN A 118 33.40 11.62 11.14
C GLN A 118 33.23 12.80 12.12
N ILE A 119 34.30 13.52 12.46
CA ILE A 119 34.22 14.73 13.29
C ILE A 119 33.34 15.80 12.62
N HIS A 120 33.52 16.05 11.31
CA HIS A 120 32.68 16.98 10.57
C HIS A 120 31.19 16.57 10.57
N GLN A 121 30.91 15.26 10.48
CA GLN A 121 29.54 14.74 10.54
C GLN A 121 28.93 14.89 11.94
N ALA A 122 29.70 14.60 12.99
CA ALA A 122 29.28 14.73 14.38
C ALA A 122 28.94 16.19 14.74
N ILE A 123 29.81 17.15 14.40
CA ILE A 123 29.56 18.58 14.64
C ILE A 123 28.29 19.03 13.92
N ARG A 124 28.10 18.61 12.66
CA ARG A 124 26.90 18.97 11.87
C ARG A 124 25.62 18.36 12.43
N SER A 125 25.71 17.17 13.03
CA SER A 125 24.58 16.48 13.66
C SER A 125 24.18 17.14 14.97
N LEU A 126 25.15 17.44 15.84
CA LEU A 126 24.92 18.00 17.17
C LEU A 126 24.60 19.50 17.14
N PHE A 127 25.20 20.25 16.20
CA PHE A 127 25.10 21.71 16.15
C PHE A 127 24.80 22.18 14.72
N SER A 128 23.51 22.25 14.39
CA SER A 128 23.03 22.56 13.03
C SER A 128 23.39 23.97 12.53
N SER A 129 23.62 24.91 13.44
CA SER A 129 24.05 26.31 13.22
C SER A 129 25.55 26.47 12.95
N LEU A 130 26.35 25.45 13.23
CA LEU A 130 27.80 25.48 13.06
C LEU A 130 28.22 24.86 11.72
N GLU A 131 29.33 25.35 11.18
CA GLU A 131 30.03 24.78 10.04
C GLU A 131 31.49 24.50 10.40
N SER A 132 32.05 23.46 9.79
CA SER A 132 33.41 23.03 10.04
C SER A 132 34.18 22.76 8.75
N THR A 133 35.44 23.21 8.70
CA THR A 133 36.37 23.07 7.56
C THR A 133 37.71 22.53 8.03
N THR A 134 38.42 21.77 7.17
CA THR A 134 39.79 21.34 7.44
C THR A 134 40.77 22.29 6.73
N LEU A 135 41.76 22.81 7.43
CA LEU A 135 42.89 23.56 6.86
C LEU A 135 44.21 22.83 7.13
N LYS A 136 45.18 22.96 6.22
CA LYS A 136 46.54 22.43 6.39
C LYS A 136 47.49 23.59 6.63
N GLU A 137 48.24 23.54 7.71
CA GLU A 137 49.19 24.58 8.14
C GLU A 137 50.45 23.88 8.64
N ASP A 138 51.62 24.28 8.13
CA ASP A 138 52.94 23.75 8.53
C ASP A 138 53.02 22.22 8.65
N SER A 139 52.42 21.52 7.67
CA SER A 139 52.34 20.05 7.58
C SER A 139 51.34 19.35 8.51
N GLU A 140 50.62 20.09 9.37
CA GLU A 140 49.56 19.56 10.22
C GLU A 140 48.17 19.93 9.70
N ASN A 141 47.16 19.10 10.00
CA ASN A 141 45.77 19.38 9.65
C ASN A 141 45.04 19.96 10.88
N PHE A 142 44.23 20.99 10.69
CA PHE A 142 43.38 21.60 11.71
C PHE A 142 41.93 21.59 11.27
N ILE A 143 41.00 21.36 12.20
CA ILE A 143 39.57 21.58 11.99
C ILE A 143 39.20 22.92 12.60
N ILE A 144 38.61 23.78 11.77
CA ILE A 144 38.08 25.08 12.18
C ILE A 144 36.56 24.97 12.19
N VAL A 145 35.95 25.39 13.28
CA VAL A 145 34.50 25.44 13.46
C VAL A 145 34.08 26.88 13.69
N ARG A 146 33.09 27.33 12.93
CA ARG A 146 32.51 28.68 13.05
C ARG A 146 31.01 28.62 12.89
N ARG A 147 30.32 29.69 13.27
CA ARG A 147 28.89 29.85 12.96
C ARG A 147 28.70 30.03 11.47
N LYS A 148 27.61 29.48 10.94
CA LYS A 148 27.20 29.74 9.56
C LYS A 148 26.83 31.21 9.42
N ASN A 149 27.52 31.93 8.55
CA ASN A 149 27.07 33.24 8.12
C ASN A 149 25.82 33.03 7.25
N ASN A 150 24.72 33.68 7.59
CA ASN A 150 23.45 33.62 6.85
C ASN A 150 23.49 34.36 5.50
N ILE A 151 24.68 34.44 4.89
CA ILE A 151 24.84 34.95 3.53
C ILE A 151 24.71 33.72 2.64
N GLU A 152 23.64 33.67 1.85
CA GLU A 152 23.37 32.65 0.84
C GLU A 152 24.57 32.47 -0.10
N ALA A 153 25.50 31.59 0.27
CA ALA A 153 26.60 31.20 -0.58
C ALA A 153 26.05 30.30 -1.71
N LYS A 154 25.63 30.96 -2.80
CA LYS A 154 25.48 30.38 -4.14
C LYS A 154 26.80 29.70 -4.51
N GLY A 155 26.90 28.39 -4.29
CA GLY A 155 28.06 27.62 -4.75
C GLY A 155 28.47 26.42 -3.91
N SER A 156 27.97 26.24 -2.68
CA SER A 156 28.21 24.97 -1.99
C SER A 156 27.35 23.89 -2.63
N ARG A 157 27.99 22.87 -3.21
CA ARG A 157 27.36 21.57 -3.52
C ARG A 157 26.87 20.98 -2.20
N GLN A 158 25.70 21.42 -1.72
CA GLN A 158 24.95 20.63 -0.76
C GLN A 158 24.76 19.25 -1.39
N PRO A 159 25.03 18.14 -0.67
CA PRO A 159 24.60 16.84 -1.16
C PRO A 159 23.11 17.00 -1.42
N ARG A 160 22.70 16.91 -2.70
CA ARG A 160 21.31 17.07 -3.14
C ARG A 160 20.45 16.32 -2.13
N ARG A 161 19.80 17.04 -1.20
CA ARG A 161 18.68 16.48 -0.47
C ARG A 161 17.77 16.02 -1.59
N ARG A 162 17.57 14.70 -1.70
CA ARG A 162 16.59 14.17 -2.65
C ARG A 162 15.30 14.94 -2.38
N ALA A 163 14.47 15.14 -3.41
CA ALA A 163 13.21 15.89 -3.27
C ALA A 163 12.33 15.43 -2.08
N ASN A 164 12.62 14.25 -1.52
CA ASN A 164 11.93 13.59 -0.41
C ASN A 164 12.64 13.72 0.96
N GLY A 165 13.67 14.57 1.10
CA GLY A 165 14.22 15.01 2.39
C GLY A 165 15.12 14.04 3.16
N MET A 166 15.23 12.76 2.78
CA MET A 166 15.96 11.73 3.56
C MET A 166 17.32 11.31 2.95
N ALA A 167 18.27 10.94 3.80
CA ALA A 167 19.63 10.51 3.44
C ALA A 167 19.70 9.05 2.94
N LYS A 168 20.87 8.62 2.46
CA LYS A 168 21.16 7.22 2.10
C LYS A 168 21.27 6.43 3.43
N ASN A 169 20.57 5.29 3.56
CA ASN A 169 20.35 4.51 4.81
C ASN A 169 19.29 5.02 5.81
N THR A 170 18.36 5.88 5.40
CA THR A 170 17.28 6.29 6.33
C THR A 170 16.23 5.18 6.48
N PRO A 171 15.71 4.90 7.69
CA PRO A 171 14.67 3.90 7.91
C PRO A 171 13.40 4.19 7.09
N TYR A 172 12.60 3.15 6.89
CA TYR A 172 11.31 3.24 6.21
C TYR A 172 10.31 3.96 7.11
N CYS A 173 9.50 4.84 6.53
CA CYS A 173 8.35 5.39 7.23
C CYS A 173 7.23 4.36 7.19
N HIS A 174 6.90 3.80 8.33
CA HIS A 174 5.76 2.92 8.54
C HIS A 174 4.54 3.77 8.93
N PHE A 175 3.38 3.45 8.36
CA PHE A 175 2.15 4.19 8.64
C PHE A 175 0.92 3.30 8.38
N VAL A 176 -0.22 3.74 8.91
CA VAL A 176 -1.53 3.18 8.59
C VAL A 176 -2.13 3.93 7.41
N LEU A 177 -2.48 3.19 6.36
CA LEU A 177 -3.27 3.66 5.23
C LEU A 177 -4.74 3.34 5.46
N TYR A 178 -5.57 4.37 5.54
CA TYR A 178 -7.03 4.29 5.49
C TYR A 178 -7.50 4.56 4.06
N LYS A 179 -8.41 3.73 3.55
CA LYS A 179 -9.02 3.92 2.23
C LYS A 179 -10.51 3.59 2.21
N GLU A 180 -11.22 4.31 1.35
CA GLU A 180 -12.66 4.27 1.17
C GLU A 180 -12.99 4.03 -0.31
N GLY A 181 -13.68 2.94 -0.63
CA GLY A 181 -14.16 2.71 -2.01
C GLY A 181 -13.04 2.53 -3.05
N LYS A 182 -11.80 2.27 -2.62
CA LYS A 182 -10.59 2.23 -3.46
C LYS A 182 -9.84 0.92 -3.31
N ASP A 183 -9.26 0.45 -4.40
CA ASP A 183 -8.30 -0.65 -4.40
C ASP A 183 -6.95 -0.19 -3.79
N THR A 184 -6.23 -1.12 -3.14
CA THR A 184 -4.92 -0.82 -2.51
C THR A 184 -3.92 -0.29 -3.53
N LEU A 185 -3.80 -0.90 -4.71
CA LEU A 185 -2.85 -0.47 -5.74
C LEU A 185 -3.23 0.91 -6.29
N SER A 186 -4.52 1.18 -6.50
CA SER A 186 -5.00 2.51 -6.89
C SER A 186 -4.68 3.57 -5.83
N ALA A 187 -4.79 3.24 -4.54
CA ALA A 187 -4.42 4.15 -3.45
C ALA A 187 -2.92 4.48 -3.46
N ILE A 188 -2.05 3.46 -3.61
CA ILE A 188 -0.60 3.64 -3.73
C ILE A 188 -0.23 4.48 -4.95
N GLN A 189 -0.89 4.27 -6.09
CA GLN A 189 -0.68 5.09 -7.29
C GLN A 189 -1.02 6.57 -7.05
N VAL A 190 -2.10 6.86 -6.32
CA VAL A 190 -2.46 8.24 -5.96
C VAL A 190 -1.39 8.88 -5.09
N LEU A 191 -0.93 8.19 -4.04
CA LEU A 191 0.16 8.69 -3.19
C LEU A 191 1.44 8.94 -4.00
N SER A 192 1.80 7.99 -4.87
CA SER A 192 2.97 8.07 -5.74
C SER A 192 2.95 9.30 -6.65
N ARG A 193 1.79 9.64 -7.22
CA ARG A 193 1.62 10.84 -8.07
C ARG A 193 1.81 12.12 -7.29
N PHE A 194 1.22 12.25 -6.10
CA PHE A 194 1.37 13.43 -5.26
C PHE A 194 2.80 13.64 -4.76
N LEU A 195 3.57 12.56 -4.62
CA LEU A 195 4.95 12.57 -4.15
C LEU A 195 5.97 12.59 -5.28
N HIS A 196 5.55 12.46 -6.53
CA HIS A 196 6.41 12.32 -7.71
C HIS A 196 7.44 11.17 -7.58
N VAL A 197 7.00 10.04 -7.03
CA VAL A 197 7.82 8.83 -6.87
C VAL A 197 7.20 7.63 -7.59
N GLY A 198 8.00 6.56 -7.76
CA GLY A 198 7.49 5.28 -8.26
C GLY A 198 6.65 4.53 -7.20
N PRO A 199 5.64 3.74 -7.61
CA PRO A 199 4.84 2.92 -6.68
C PRO A 199 5.66 1.89 -5.89
N ASN A 200 6.79 1.45 -6.42
CA ASN A 200 7.75 0.54 -5.78
C ASN A 200 8.42 1.11 -4.52
N VAL A 201 8.24 2.40 -4.24
CA VAL A 201 8.68 3.01 -2.98
C VAL A 201 7.81 2.57 -1.80
N PHE A 202 6.58 2.12 -2.06
CA PHE A 202 5.64 1.64 -1.06
C PHE A 202 5.61 0.11 -1.01
N SER A 203 5.53 -0.43 0.20
CA SER A 203 5.33 -1.86 0.44
C SER A 203 4.20 -2.09 1.43
N TYR A 204 3.50 -3.21 1.29
CA TYR A 204 2.34 -3.59 2.10
C TYR A 204 2.22 -5.13 2.13
N ALA A 205 1.54 -5.66 3.15
CA ALA A 205 1.45 -7.10 3.36
C ALA A 205 0.43 -7.81 2.46
N GLY A 206 -0.58 -7.08 1.97
CA GLY A 206 -1.56 -7.60 1.02
C GLY A 206 -2.56 -6.54 0.57
N THR A 207 -3.23 -6.82 -0.55
CA THR A 207 -4.31 -5.96 -1.06
C THR A 207 -5.59 -6.14 -0.24
N LYS A 208 -6.44 -5.11 -0.22
CA LYS A 208 -7.70 -5.08 0.54
C LYS A 208 -8.86 -4.68 -0.37
N ASP A 209 -10.06 -5.16 -0.06
CA ASP A 209 -11.30 -4.93 -0.84
C ASP A 209 -11.47 -3.48 -1.30
N ARG A 210 -11.87 -3.30 -2.56
CA ARG A 210 -12.26 -1.98 -3.10
C ARG A 210 -13.58 -1.50 -2.50
N ARG A 211 -14.60 -2.35 -2.44
CA ARG A 211 -15.95 -2.02 -1.93
C ARG A 211 -16.00 -2.21 -0.41
N ALA A 212 -15.21 -1.42 0.30
CA ALA A 212 -15.04 -1.48 1.75
C ALA A 212 -14.41 -0.17 2.28
N ILE A 213 -14.51 0.03 3.59
CA ILE A 213 -13.58 0.85 4.36
C ILE A 213 -12.46 -0.07 4.83
N THR A 214 -11.20 0.26 4.54
CA THR A 214 -10.09 -0.59 4.96
C THR A 214 -8.94 0.19 5.57
N THR A 215 -8.36 -0.34 6.64
CA THR A 215 -7.10 0.14 7.22
C THR A 215 -6.04 -0.95 7.12
N GLN A 216 -4.85 -0.59 6.63
CA GLN A 216 -3.73 -1.50 6.46
C GLN A 216 -2.39 -0.84 6.79
N PHE A 217 -1.39 -1.64 7.14
CA PHE A 217 -0.03 -1.16 7.32
C PHE A 217 0.66 -0.98 5.97
N VAL A 218 1.47 0.08 5.87
CA VAL A 218 2.26 0.42 4.69
C VAL A 218 3.62 0.96 5.14
N THR A 219 4.66 0.59 4.43
CA THR A 219 6.01 1.18 4.58
C THR A 219 6.39 1.95 3.34
N ALA A 220 7.00 3.12 3.51
CA ALA A 220 7.52 3.96 2.43
C ALA A 220 9.02 4.20 2.58
N LYS A 221 9.78 3.97 1.50
CA LYS A 221 11.23 4.18 1.48
C LYS A 221 11.59 5.65 1.25
N SER A 222 12.45 6.21 2.10
CA SER A 222 12.98 7.57 1.92
C SER A 222 11.91 8.67 1.76
N ILE A 223 10.77 8.50 2.45
CA ILE A 223 9.71 9.52 2.56
C ILE A 223 9.46 9.75 4.04
N ASN A 224 9.42 11.00 4.48
CA ASN A 224 9.20 11.31 5.88
C ASN A 224 7.71 11.46 6.23
N SER A 225 7.42 11.33 7.53
CA SER A 225 6.06 11.38 8.08
C SER A 225 5.39 12.74 7.81
N LYS A 226 6.14 13.85 7.87
CA LYS A 226 5.64 15.20 7.61
C LYS A 226 5.10 15.34 6.20
N THR A 227 5.83 14.86 5.19
CA THR A 227 5.39 14.92 3.79
C THR A 227 4.11 14.11 3.59
N LEU A 228 4.04 12.89 4.15
CA LEU A 228 2.84 12.05 4.07
C LEU A 228 1.64 12.69 4.77
N SER A 229 1.84 13.23 5.98
CA SER A 229 0.77 13.89 6.75
C SER A 229 0.17 15.08 6.01
N LEU A 230 1.00 15.90 5.34
CA LEU A 230 0.55 17.05 4.55
C LEU A 230 -0.36 16.65 3.37
N LEU A 231 -0.21 15.43 2.83
CA LEU A 231 -1.08 14.96 1.74
C LEU A 231 -2.53 14.77 2.18
N ASN A 232 -2.80 14.53 3.46
CA ASN A 232 -4.16 14.28 3.96
C ASN A 232 -5.16 15.38 3.57
N ALA A 233 -4.71 16.64 3.45
CA ALA A 233 -5.55 17.77 3.04
C ALA A 233 -6.03 17.68 1.57
N ARG A 234 -5.32 16.93 0.72
CA ARG A 234 -5.59 16.82 -0.73
C ARG A 234 -6.12 15.43 -1.13
N LEU A 235 -6.07 14.48 -0.21
CA LEU A 235 -6.49 13.11 -0.46
C LEU A 235 -8.01 12.98 -0.27
N HIS A 236 -8.71 12.46 -1.28
CA HIS A 236 -10.14 12.12 -1.19
C HIS A 236 -10.31 10.62 -0.98
N GLY A 237 -11.07 10.22 0.04
CA GLY A 237 -11.30 8.81 0.40
C GLY A 237 -10.04 8.05 0.78
N LEU A 238 -8.95 8.76 1.13
CA LEU A 238 -7.68 8.20 1.59
C LEU A 238 -7.17 9.05 2.76
N ARG A 239 -6.62 8.41 3.79
CA ARG A 239 -5.90 9.07 4.87
C ARG A 239 -4.68 8.25 5.26
N VAL A 240 -3.62 8.92 5.70
CA VAL A 240 -2.39 8.31 6.21
C VAL A 240 -2.06 8.88 7.57
N GLY A 241 -1.56 8.05 8.47
CA GLY A 241 -1.25 8.44 9.84
C GLY A 241 -0.66 7.31 10.65
N ASN A 242 -0.62 7.46 11.98
CA ASN A 242 0.00 6.50 12.90
C ASN A 242 1.44 6.16 12.46
N PHE A 243 2.22 7.22 12.23
CA PHE A 243 3.57 7.11 11.71
C PHE A 243 4.53 6.51 12.73
N SER A 244 5.45 5.69 12.24
CA SER A 244 6.66 5.23 12.94
C SER A 244 7.79 5.05 11.92
N TYR A 245 9.01 4.86 12.39
CA TYR A 245 10.15 4.52 11.54
C TYR A 245 10.64 3.11 11.85
N VAL A 246 10.89 2.32 10.80
CA VAL A 246 11.28 0.91 10.90
C VAL A 246 12.46 0.61 9.97
N SER A 247 13.30 -0.37 10.34
CA SER A 247 14.50 -0.72 9.59
C SER A 247 14.22 -1.53 8.32
N SER A 248 13.14 -2.33 8.30
CA SER A 248 12.75 -3.19 7.18
C SER A 248 11.41 -2.78 6.55
N PRO A 249 11.23 -2.99 5.23
CA PRO A 249 9.92 -2.81 4.60
C PRO A 249 8.97 -3.96 4.99
N LEU A 250 7.69 -3.77 4.72
CA LEU A 250 6.73 -4.88 4.70
C LEU A 250 6.91 -5.73 3.44
N PHE A 251 6.69 -7.03 3.57
CA PHE A 251 6.64 -8.00 2.48
C PHE A 251 5.23 -8.59 2.34
N LEU A 252 4.91 -9.08 1.15
CA LEU A 252 3.63 -9.77 0.91
C LEU A 252 3.53 -10.99 1.82
N GLY A 253 2.45 -11.08 2.60
CA GLY A 253 2.24 -12.14 3.59
C GLY A 253 2.60 -11.77 5.03
N ASP A 254 3.17 -10.59 5.29
CA ASP A 254 3.57 -10.15 6.65
C ASP A 254 2.40 -9.86 7.63
N LEU A 255 1.16 -10.14 7.24
CA LEU A 255 -0.02 -9.96 8.09
C LEU A 255 -0.43 -11.29 8.75
N ASP A 256 -0.93 -11.22 9.98
CA ASP A 256 -1.48 -12.39 10.68
C ASP A 256 -2.93 -12.65 10.29
N GLY A 257 -3.65 -11.60 9.87
CA GLY A 257 -5.03 -11.73 9.44
C GLY A 257 -5.75 -10.40 9.26
N ASN A 258 -7.07 -10.46 9.18
CA ASN A 258 -7.93 -9.29 9.04
C ASN A 258 -9.10 -9.38 10.02
N GLN A 259 -9.38 -8.28 10.70
CA GLN A 259 -10.63 -8.10 11.43
C GLN A 259 -11.68 -7.53 10.48
N PHE A 260 -12.81 -8.21 10.39
CA PHE A 260 -13.97 -7.76 9.64
C PHE A 260 -15.04 -7.23 10.59
N VAL A 261 -15.58 -6.06 10.28
CA VAL A 261 -16.84 -5.59 10.84
C VAL A 261 -17.83 -5.50 9.69
N VAL A 262 -18.87 -6.33 9.75
CA VAL A 262 -19.83 -6.53 8.65
C VAL A 262 -21.22 -6.18 9.13
N VAL A 263 -21.90 -5.32 8.37
CA VAL A 263 -23.30 -4.97 8.59
C VAL A 263 -24.15 -5.66 7.54
N LEU A 264 -25.05 -6.54 8.00
CA LEU A 264 -26.07 -7.16 7.16
C LEU A 264 -27.33 -6.26 7.19
N ARG A 265 -27.77 -5.81 6.02
CA ARG A 265 -28.95 -4.94 5.86
C ARG A 265 -30.16 -5.77 5.44
N SER A 266 -31.37 -5.24 5.65
CA SER A 266 -32.62 -5.86 5.21
C SER A 266 -32.73 -7.34 5.60
N VAL A 267 -32.45 -7.64 6.88
CA VAL A 267 -32.51 -9.01 7.40
C VAL A 267 -33.96 -9.46 7.47
N CYS A 268 -34.31 -10.49 6.69
CA CYS A 268 -35.66 -11.04 6.59
C CYS A 268 -35.82 -12.29 7.47
N ALA A 269 -35.59 -12.15 8.78
CA ALA A 269 -35.79 -13.24 9.73
C ALA A 269 -36.03 -12.75 11.16
N PRO A 270 -36.71 -13.55 12.01
CA PRO A 270 -36.77 -13.30 13.44
C PRO A 270 -35.37 -13.29 14.08
N ARG A 271 -35.21 -12.46 15.12
CA ARG A 271 -33.94 -12.32 15.84
C ARG A 271 -33.39 -13.67 16.35
N SER A 272 -34.25 -14.57 16.83
CA SER A 272 -33.87 -15.89 17.32
C SER A 272 -33.19 -16.77 16.26
N VAL A 273 -33.64 -16.72 15.01
CA VAL A 273 -33.03 -17.45 13.88
C VAL A 273 -31.62 -16.93 13.63
N VAL A 274 -31.47 -15.60 13.61
CA VAL A 274 -30.18 -14.94 13.40
C VAL A 274 -29.19 -15.25 14.53
N GLU A 275 -29.63 -15.16 15.78
CA GLU A 275 -28.79 -15.49 16.94
C GLU A 275 -28.35 -16.95 16.94
N THR A 276 -29.26 -17.87 16.60
CA THR A 276 -28.94 -19.30 16.47
C THR A 276 -27.85 -19.53 15.42
N ALA A 277 -28.00 -18.93 14.23
CA ALA A 277 -27.02 -19.05 13.15
C ALA A 277 -25.65 -18.44 13.52
N ILE A 278 -25.63 -17.27 14.17
CA ILE A 278 -24.38 -16.62 14.60
C ILE A 278 -23.69 -17.44 15.69
N ASN A 279 -24.43 -17.98 16.66
CA ASN A 279 -23.86 -18.80 17.73
C ASN A 279 -23.28 -20.11 17.19
N ALA A 280 -23.99 -20.77 16.27
CA ALA A 280 -23.48 -21.93 15.54
C ALA A 280 -22.15 -21.61 14.84
N TRP A 281 -22.12 -20.52 14.06
CA TRP A 281 -20.93 -20.07 13.35
C TRP A 281 -19.77 -19.73 14.30
N LYS A 282 -20.04 -19.11 15.45
CA LYS A 282 -19.01 -18.79 16.46
C LYS A 282 -18.36 -20.04 17.04
N CYS A 283 -19.13 -21.11 17.26
CA CYS A 283 -18.64 -22.34 17.85
C CYS A 283 -17.91 -23.25 16.86
N THR A 284 -18.43 -23.40 15.64
CA THR A 284 -17.89 -24.36 14.67
C THR A 284 -17.16 -23.75 13.49
N GLY A 285 -17.23 -22.42 13.33
CA GLY A 285 -16.64 -21.72 12.18
C GLY A 285 -17.38 -21.99 10.88
N PHE A 286 -16.64 -21.99 9.78
CA PHE A 286 -17.15 -22.14 8.42
C PHE A 286 -16.15 -22.95 7.57
N VAL A 287 -16.60 -23.48 6.43
CA VAL A 287 -15.71 -24.17 5.49
C VAL A 287 -14.84 -23.14 4.78
N ASN A 288 -13.52 -23.32 4.82
CA ASN A 288 -12.55 -22.38 4.26
C ASN A 288 -12.44 -22.48 2.72
N TYR A 289 -13.52 -22.13 2.02
CA TYR A 289 -13.56 -22.10 0.56
C TYR A 289 -12.80 -20.90 -0.02
N TYR A 290 -12.29 -21.06 -1.25
CA TYR A 290 -12.03 -19.91 -2.11
C TYR A 290 -13.36 -19.29 -2.54
N GLY A 291 -13.58 -18.01 -2.24
CA GLY A 291 -14.80 -17.31 -2.63
C GLY A 291 -14.90 -17.00 -4.13
N LEU A 292 -16.09 -16.64 -4.61
CA LEU A 292 -16.38 -16.33 -6.03
C LEU A 292 -15.41 -15.32 -6.66
N GLN A 293 -14.94 -14.33 -5.87
CA GLN A 293 -13.96 -13.34 -6.32
C GLN A 293 -12.68 -13.97 -6.91
N ARG A 294 -12.31 -15.19 -6.51
CA ARG A 294 -11.13 -15.91 -7.03
C ARG A 294 -11.33 -16.47 -8.43
N PHE A 295 -12.58 -16.69 -8.83
CA PHE A 295 -12.96 -17.34 -10.08
C PHE A 295 -13.36 -16.35 -11.18
N GLY A 296 -13.43 -15.05 -10.85
CA GLY A 296 -13.90 -13.99 -11.74
C GLY A 296 -15.30 -13.51 -11.38
N HIS A 297 -15.66 -12.30 -11.83
CA HIS A 297 -16.96 -11.68 -11.51
C HIS A 297 -18.02 -11.87 -12.61
N SER A 298 -17.66 -12.46 -13.75
CA SER A 298 -18.58 -12.67 -14.87
C SER A 298 -18.60 -14.15 -15.24
N SER A 299 -19.79 -14.65 -15.56
CA SER A 299 -19.96 -16.00 -16.08
C SER A 299 -19.18 -16.24 -17.39
N LYS A 300 -18.85 -15.17 -18.12
CA LYS A 300 -18.15 -15.19 -19.43
C LYS A 300 -16.63 -15.18 -19.36
N SER A 301 -16.04 -14.95 -18.18
CA SER A 301 -14.59 -14.94 -17.98
C SER A 301 -14.25 -15.63 -16.66
N LYS A 302 -14.29 -16.97 -16.72
CA LYS A 302 -14.01 -17.88 -15.61
C LYS A 302 -12.52 -18.17 -15.56
N SER A 303 -11.82 -17.65 -14.55
CA SER A 303 -10.35 -17.74 -14.46
C SER A 303 -9.85 -19.18 -14.41
N PHE A 304 -10.62 -20.09 -13.81
CA PHE A 304 -10.25 -21.50 -13.69
C PHE A 304 -10.34 -22.26 -15.02
N GLU A 305 -11.21 -21.86 -15.95
CA GLU A 305 -11.26 -22.45 -17.29
C GLU A 305 -9.99 -22.10 -18.06
N ILE A 306 -9.56 -20.84 -18.00
CA ILE A 306 -8.28 -20.39 -18.56
C ILE A 306 -7.13 -21.21 -17.97
N GLY A 307 -7.13 -21.40 -16.64
CA GLY A 307 -6.14 -22.24 -15.95
C GLY A 307 -6.11 -23.69 -16.47
N LYS A 308 -7.28 -24.32 -16.63
CA LYS A 308 -7.40 -25.68 -17.21
C LYS A 308 -6.80 -25.74 -18.61
N TYR A 309 -7.14 -24.78 -19.48
CA TYR A 309 -6.58 -24.72 -20.84
C TYR A 309 -5.06 -24.60 -20.85
N LEU A 310 -4.48 -23.77 -19.98
CA LEU A 310 -3.03 -23.63 -19.88
C LEU A 310 -2.37 -24.96 -19.49
N ILE A 311 -2.88 -25.66 -18.49
CA ILE A 311 -2.33 -26.96 -18.05
C ILE A 311 -2.50 -28.03 -19.15
N SER A 312 -3.66 -28.11 -19.80
CA SER A 312 -3.90 -29.02 -20.93
C SER A 312 -2.97 -28.74 -22.12
N SER A 313 -2.70 -27.47 -22.41
CA SER A 313 -1.77 -27.09 -23.49
C SER A 313 -0.33 -27.51 -23.20
N LEU A 314 0.10 -27.44 -21.94
CA LEU A 314 1.44 -27.86 -21.51
C LEU A 314 1.64 -29.39 -21.51
N SER A 315 0.54 -30.14 -21.43
CA SER A 315 0.53 -31.62 -21.38
C SER A 315 0.27 -32.27 -22.74
N GLY A 316 0.17 -31.47 -23.82
CA GLY A 316 -0.04 -31.96 -25.19
C GLY A 316 -1.41 -32.60 -25.46
N ARG A 317 -2.32 -32.60 -24.46
CA ARG A 317 -3.66 -33.18 -24.58
C ARG A 317 -4.67 -32.06 -24.84
N TRP A 318 -5.04 -31.87 -26.10
CA TRP A 318 -6.12 -30.97 -26.49
C TRP A 318 -7.45 -31.73 -26.45
N PRO A 319 -8.44 -31.32 -25.65
CA PRO A 319 -9.78 -31.87 -25.79
C PRO A 319 -10.39 -31.41 -27.12
N GLU A 320 -10.82 -32.35 -27.96
CA GLU A 320 -11.43 -32.11 -29.27
C GLU A 320 -12.82 -31.47 -29.20
N THR A 321 -13.40 -31.31 -28.02
CA THR A 321 -14.80 -30.95 -27.85
C THR A 321 -14.97 -29.69 -27.00
N SER A 322 -15.04 -28.54 -27.67
CA SER A 322 -15.96 -27.50 -27.22
C SER A 322 -16.41 -26.69 -28.43
N ASN A 323 -17.73 -26.69 -28.65
CA ASN A 323 -18.45 -26.05 -29.73
C ASN A 323 -18.47 -24.50 -29.59
N THR A 324 -17.39 -23.93 -29.09
CA THR A 324 -17.07 -22.51 -29.15
C THR A 324 -16.22 -22.32 -30.40
N SER A 325 -16.72 -21.56 -31.39
CA SER A 325 -16.18 -21.34 -32.76
C SER A 325 -14.75 -20.79 -32.85
N PHE A 326 -13.79 -21.41 -32.19
CA PHE A 326 -12.44 -20.90 -32.06
C PHE A 326 -11.42 -22.04 -32.18
N ARG A 327 -11.24 -22.51 -33.41
CA ARG A 327 -10.11 -23.36 -33.79
C ARG A 327 -8.86 -22.50 -33.97
N THR A 328 -8.07 -22.28 -32.92
CA THR A 328 -6.59 -22.14 -32.94
C THR A 328 -6.01 -21.84 -31.54
N PRO A 329 -4.96 -22.55 -31.09
CA PRO A 329 -4.23 -22.28 -29.85
C PRO A 329 -3.14 -21.24 -30.13
N PRO A 330 -2.82 -20.22 -29.29
CA PRO A 330 -3.16 -19.89 -27.90
C PRO A 330 -3.95 -18.56 -27.78
N LEU A 331 -4.53 -18.10 -28.89
CA LEU A 331 -5.07 -16.74 -29.03
C LEU A 331 -6.37 -16.50 -28.25
N CYS A 332 -7.14 -17.55 -27.98
CA CYS A 332 -8.43 -17.44 -27.29
C CYS A 332 -8.32 -17.24 -25.78
N ALA A 333 -7.27 -17.76 -25.15
CA ALA A 333 -6.99 -17.49 -23.74
C ALA A 333 -6.69 -16.00 -23.51
N LEU A 334 -5.98 -15.35 -24.45
CA LEU A 334 -5.81 -13.89 -24.42
C LEU A 334 -7.11 -13.14 -24.70
N ALA A 335 -7.96 -13.62 -25.63
CA ALA A 335 -9.24 -13.00 -25.93
C ALA A 335 -10.22 -13.01 -24.74
N LEU A 336 -10.13 -14.00 -23.85
CA LEU A 336 -10.88 -14.06 -22.58
C LEU A 336 -10.45 -12.99 -21.56
N LEU A 337 -9.26 -12.42 -21.72
CA LEU A 337 -8.72 -11.31 -20.90
C LEU A 337 -9.01 -9.93 -21.51
N LEU A 338 -9.54 -9.88 -22.74
CA LEU A 338 -9.88 -8.64 -23.43
C LEU A 338 -11.25 -8.12 -22.97
N THR A 339 -11.41 -6.80 -22.96
CA THR A 339 -12.71 -6.16 -22.78
C THR A 339 -13.67 -6.58 -23.91
N HIS A 340 -14.98 -6.49 -23.67
CA HIS A 340 -16.01 -6.92 -24.63
C HIS A 340 -15.81 -6.32 -26.04
N THR A 341 -15.41 -5.04 -26.12
CA THR A 341 -15.15 -4.34 -27.38
C THR A 341 -13.92 -4.92 -28.09
N SER A 342 -12.79 -5.03 -27.40
CA SER A 342 -11.56 -5.59 -27.96
C SER A 342 -11.70 -7.07 -28.32
N ARG A 343 -12.55 -7.82 -27.59
CA ARG A 343 -12.86 -9.23 -27.89
C ARG A 343 -13.64 -9.37 -29.20
N LYS A 344 -14.65 -8.52 -29.44
CA LYS A 344 -15.39 -8.50 -30.71
C LYS A 344 -14.50 -8.17 -31.89
N GLU A 345 -13.63 -7.16 -31.75
CA GLU A 345 -12.68 -6.81 -32.81
C GLU A 345 -11.66 -7.92 -33.10
N PHE A 346 -11.13 -8.54 -32.05
CA PHE A 346 -10.18 -9.65 -32.16
C PHE A 346 -10.81 -10.87 -32.84
N CYS A 347 -12.03 -11.27 -32.42
CA CYS A 347 -12.75 -12.38 -33.02
C CYS A 347 -13.18 -12.12 -34.47
N GLY A 348 -13.45 -10.87 -34.83
CA GLY A 348 -13.87 -10.51 -36.19
C GLY A 348 -12.73 -10.38 -37.21
N ARG A 349 -11.50 -10.06 -36.77
CA ARG A 349 -10.40 -9.75 -37.71
C ARG A 349 -9.20 -10.70 -37.65
N GLY A 350 -9.03 -11.48 -36.58
CA GLY A 350 -7.90 -12.41 -36.44
C GLY A 350 -6.50 -11.78 -36.37
N ASP A 351 -6.39 -10.45 -36.42
CA ASP A 351 -5.11 -9.73 -36.49
C ASP A 351 -4.64 -9.25 -35.10
N ARG A 352 -3.44 -9.69 -34.72
CA ARG A 352 -2.79 -9.42 -33.42
C ARG A 352 -2.32 -7.97 -33.25
N ARG A 353 -2.03 -7.23 -34.33
CA ARG A 353 -1.26 -5.97 -34.20
C ARG A 353 -2.11 -4.71 -34.11
N LYS A 354 -3.32 -4.70 -34.67
CA LYS A 354 -4.14 -3.47 -34.75
C LYS A 354 -5.39 -3.48 -33.85
N GLY A 355 -6.03 -4.63 -33.61
CA GLY A 355 -7.30 -4.70 -32.85
C GLY A 355 -7.17 -4.68 -31.32
N CYS A 356 -6.01 -5.01 -30.75
CA CYS A 356 -5.85 -5.11 -29.28
C CYS A 356 -5.20 -3.88 -28.63
N ILE A 357 -4.52 -3.03 -29.38
CA ILE A 357 -3.69 -1.94 -28.82
C ILE A 357 -4.40 -0.58 -28.87
N LEU A 358 -5.29 -0.37 -29.84
CA LEU A 358 -5.91 0.95 -30.06
C LEU A 358 -7.05 1.28 -29.07
N ASP A 359 -7.70 0.26 -28.50
CA ASP A 359 -8.94 0.43 -27.72
C ASP A 359 -8.83 0.09 -26.22
N LEU A 360 -7.63 -0.16 -25.69
CA LEU A 360 -7.44 -0.38 -24.25
C LEU A 360 -7.35 0.98 -23.52
N PRO A 361 -8.30 1.32 -22.62
CA PRO A 361 -8.22 2.54 -21.83
C PRO A 361 -7.16 2.37 -20.73
N GLY A 362 -5.90 2.53 -21.12
CA GLY A 362 -4.74 2.29 -20.26
C GLY A 362 -3.41 2.37 -21.00
N GLY A 363 -3.28 3.31 -21.95
CA GLY A 363 -2.06 3.52 -22.71
C GLY A 363 -0.93 4.09 -21.84
N VAL A 364 0.05 3.27 -21.48
CA VAL A 364 1.44 3.72 -21.30
C VAL A 364 2.16 3.43 -22.60
N ILE A 365 2.14 4.41 -23.51
CA ILE A 365 3.03 4.44 -24.66
C ILE A 365 4.39 4.93 -24.14
N LYS A 366 5.36 4.03 -23.96
CA LYS A 366 6.77 4.40 -24.11
C LYS A 366 7.16 4.06 -25.54
N LYS A 367 7.30 5.10 -26.36
CA LYS A 367 8.07 4.99 -27.61
C LYS A 367 9.53 4.75 -27.23
N THR A 368 10.10 3.66 -27.73
CA THR A 368 11.54 3.55 -28.01
C THR A 368 11.68 3.50 -29.51
#